data_AF-A0A317PXL0-F1
#
_entry.id   AF-A0A317PXL0-F1
#
_cell.length_a   1.000
_cell.length_b   1.000
_cell.length_c   1.000
_cell.angle_alpha   90.00
_cell.angle_beta   90.00
_cell.angle_gamma   90.00
#
_symmetry.space_group_name_H-M   'P 1'
#
loop_
_entity.id
_entity.type
_entity.pdbx_description
1 polymer ?
#
loop_
_entity_poly.entity_id
_entity_poly.type
_entity_poly.pdbx_seq_one_letter_code
_entity_poly.pdbx_strand_id
1 'polypeptide(L)'
;MFPFSEKTMKKDELLKAIAETGYNVGFGAKKHFSTYDIVEKTPGFISFFSMAFGIYALAFDGLSTKFLSASFIILGIVGLYISLYDSNKLEYEISGIALTKLYNKLGNLYRKAKSADEKDITELENQLSAFQAEYYSLWPVRRQLG
;
A
#
# COMPACT_ATOMS: atom_id res chain seq x y z
N MET A 1 -7.70 -18.37 -11.56
CA MET A 1 -7.24 -18.51 -12.96
C MET A 1 -8.35 -17.94 -13.82
N PHE A 2 -8.18 -16.71 -14.32
CA PHE A 2 -9.15 -16.14 -15.25
C PHE A 2 -8.93 -16.79 -16.62
N PRO A 3 -9.96 -17.32 -17.29
CA PRO A 3 -9.80 -17.89 -18.62
C PRO A 3 -9.61 -16.72 -19.59
N PHE A 4 -8.38 -16.53 -20.07
CA PHE A 4 -8.14 -15.61 -21.18
C PHE A 4 -8.59 -16.32 -22.45
N SER A 5 -9.78 -15.96 -22.95
CA SER A 5 -10.31 -16.43 -24.24
C SER A 5 -9.39 -15.93 -25.34
N GLU A 6 -8.96 -16.83 -26.23
CA GLU A 6 -8.15 -16.55 -27.42
C GLU A 6 -8.96 -15.74 -28.45
N LYS A 7 -9.12 -14.46 -28.16
CA LYS A 7 -9.70 -13.44 -29.03
C LYS A 7 -8.77 -12.24 -28.91
N THR A 8 -8.05 -11.90 -29.97
CA THR A 8 -7.15 -10.74 -30.02
C THR A 8 -7.92 -9.52 -29.51
N MET A 9 -7.42 -8.88 -28.43
CA MET A 9 -8.14 -7.73 -27.88
C MET A 9 -8.05 -6.57 -28.87
N LYS A 10 -9.10 -5.77 -28.93
CA LYS A 10 -9.02 -4.52 -29.67
C LYS A 10 -8.11 -3.55 -28.93
N LYS A 11 -7.46 -2.66 -29.67
CA LYS A 11 -6.56 -1.63 -29.12
C LYS A 11 -7.16 -0.86 -27.93
N ASP A 12 -8.44 -0.49 -28.01
CA ASP A 12 -9.14 0.23 -26.94
C ASP A 12 -9.30 -0.61 -25.67
N GLU A 13 -9.56 -1.92 -25.83
CA GLU A 13 -9.65 -2.85 -24.71
C GLU A 13 -8.29 -3.02 -24.04
N LEU A 14 -7.21 -3.09 -24.82
CA LEU A 14 -5.84 -3.17 -24.30
C LEU A 14 -5.48 -1.91 -23.51
N LEU A 15 -5.76 -0.73 -24.06
CA LEU A 15 -5.53 0.55 -23.37
C LEU A 15 -6.29 0.62 -22.05
N LYS A 16 -7.56 0.18 -22.05
CA LYS A 16 -8.38 0.10 -20.83
C LYS A 16 -7.77 -0.85 -19.81
N ALA A 17 -7.37 -2.06 -20.23
CA ALA A 17 -6.77 -3.06 -19.34
C ALA A 17 -5.45 -2.57 -18.71
N ILE A 18 -4.59 -1.89 -19.49
CA ILE A 18 -3.36 -1.28 -18.96
C ILE A 18 -3.70 -0.20 -17.94
N ALA A 19 -4.68 0.67 -18.23
CA ALA A 19 -5.08 1.75 -17.33
C ALA A 19 -5.66 1.23 -16.01
N GLU A 20 -6.55 0.23 -16.05
CA GLU A 20 -7.12 -0.42 -14.86
C GLU A 20 -6.04 -1.12 -14.03
N THR A 21 -5.13 -1.84 -14.68
CA THR A 21 -3.98 -2.47 -14.00
C THR A 21 -3.10 -1.41 -13.35
N GLY A 22 -2.78 -0.33 -14.07
CA GLY A 22 -2.02 0.81 -13.54
C GLY A 22 -2.68 1.44 -12.32
N TYR A 23 -3.99 1.69 -12.37
CA TYR A 23 -4.74 2.21 -11.22
C TYR A 23 -4.61 1.30 -9.99
N ASN A 24 -4.81 0.00 -10.16
CA ASN A 24 -4.74 -0.97 -9.06
C ASN A 24 -3.34 -1.04 -8.44
N VAL A 25 -2.30 -1.10 -9.28
CA VAL A 25 -0.90 -1.12 -8.83
C VAL A 25 -0.55 0.17 -8.08
N GLY A 26 -0.93 1.33 -8.61
CA GLY A 26 -0.69 2.63 -7.98
C GLY A 26 -1.43 2.79 -6.65
N PHE A 27 -2.66 2.29 -6.56
CA PHE A 27 -3.42 2.25 -5.31
C PHE A 27 -2.73 1.34 -4.27
N GLY A 28 -2.27 0.16 -4.68
CA GLY A 28 -1.48 -0.74 -3.84
C GLY A 28 -0.24 -0.06 -3.27
N ALA A 29 0.54 0.63 -4.11
CA ALA A 29 1.73 1.36 -3.68
C ALA A 29 1.42 2.38 -2.59
N LYS A 30 0.38 3.21 -2.78
CA LYS A 30 -0.05 4.22 -1.80
C LYS A 30 -0.48 3.60 -0.47
N LYS A 31 -1.15 2.45 -0.51
CA LYS A 31 -1.56 1.73 0.70
C LYS A 31 -0.35 1.27 1.50
N HIS A 32 0.65 0.71 0.83
CA HIS A 32 1.90 0.29 1.46
C HIS A 32 2.64 1.46 2.13
N PHE A 33 2.81 2.60 1.43
CA PHE A 33 3.41 3.79 2.03
C PHE A 33 2.58 4.37 3.18
N SER A 34 1.26 4.32 3.10
CA SER A 34 0.39 4.78 4.20
C SER A 34 0.59 3.92 5.45
N THR A 35 0.67 2.60 5.29
CA THR A 35 0.98 1.68 6.41
C THR A 35 2.37 1.94 6.97
N TYR A 36 3.38 2.11 6.11
CA TYR A 36 4.74 2.45 6.52
C TYR A 36 4.77 3.70 7.39
N ASP A 37 4.16 4.79 6.91
CA ASP A 37 4.10 6.07 7.62
C ASP A 37 3.40 5.96 8.97
N ILE A 38 2.29 5.19 9.05
CA ILE A 38 1.58 4.97 10.31
C ILE A 38 2.48 4.22 11.30
N VAL A 39 3.09 3.12 10.87
CA VAL A 39 3.96 2.31 11.75
C VAL A 39 5.18 3.11 12.20
N GLU A 40 5.74 3.94 11.33
CA GLU A 40 6.89 4.79 11.65
C GLU A 40 6.56 5.94 12.60
N LYS A 41 5.47 6.67 12.36
CA LYS A 41 5.20 7.94 13.04
C LYS A 41 4.37 7.79 14.30
N THR A 42 3.52 6.76 14.39
CA THR A 42 2.60 6.60 15.52
C THR A 42 3.29 6.42 16.88
N PRO A 43 4.40 5.67 17.01
CA PRO A 43 5.13 5.59 18.28
C PRO A 43 5.60 6.96 18.79
N GLY A 44 6.06 7.82 17.87
CA GLY A 44 6.42 9.21 18.17
C GLY A 44 5.23 10.02 18.66
N PHE A 45 4.07 9.91 18.00
CA PHE A 45 2.85 10.59 18.44
C PHE A 45 2.36 10.10 19.80
N ILE A 46 2.35 8.79 20.06
CA ILE A 46 2.00 8.21 21.36
C ILE A 46 2.89 8.81 22.46
N SER A 47 4.21 8.85 22.22
CA SER A 47 5.18 9.41 23.17
C SER A 47 4.93 10.90 23.44
N PHE A 48 4.70 11.67 22.37
CA PHE A 48 4.40 13.09 22.47
C PHE A 48 3.13 13.37 23.28
N PHE A 49 2.01 12.71 22.94
CA PHE A 49 0.75 12.92 23.66
C PHE A 49 0.82 12.43 25.10
N SER A 50 1.47 11.29 25.36
CA SER A 50 1.67 10.80 26.73
C SER A 50 2.42 11.82 27.59
N MET A 51 3.48 12.43 27.05
CA MET A 51 4.21 13.50 27.72
C MET A 51 3.35 14.75 27.91
N ALA A 52 2.63 15.20 26.89
CA ALA A 52 1.76 16.37 26.98
C ALA A 52 0.69 16.21 28.06
N PHE A 53 0.02 15.06 28.12
CA PHE A 53 -0.95 14.75 29.17
C PHE A 53 -0.30 14.66 30.55
N GLY A 54 0.92 14.11 30.64
CA GLY A 54 1.69 14.11 31.88
C GLY A 54 1.98 15.53 32.39
N ILE A 55 2.35 16.46 31.51
CA ILE A 55 2.57 17.87 31.85
C ILE A 55 1.26 18.54 32.29
N TYR A 56 0.17 18.34 31.55
CA TYR A 56 -1.14 18.93 31.91
C TYR A 56 -1.68 18.42 33.24
N ALA A 57 -1.38 17.17 33.61
CA ALA A 57 -1.76 16.60 34.90
C ALA A 57 -1.10 17.31 36.10
N LEU A 58 0.01 18.01 35.89
CA LEU A 58 0.66 18.82 36.95
C LEU A 58 -0.03 20.19 37.15
N ALA A 59 -0.78 20.67 36.16
CA ALA A 59 -1.39 21.99 36.19
C ALA A 59 -2.88 21.97 36.57
N PHE A 60 -3.57 20.84 36.43
CA PHE A 60 -5.02 20.73 36.62
C PHE A 60 -5.40 19.51 37.49
N ASP A 61 -5.75 19.75 38.75
CA ASP A 61 -6.17 18.72 39.72
C ASP A 61 -7.45 17.95 39.30
N GLY A 62 -8.25 18.52 38.39
CA GLY A 62 -9.51 17.94 37.90
C GLY A 62 -9.37 16.94 36.76
N LEU A 63 -8.16 16.72 36.24
CA LEU A 63 -7.89 15.70 35.24
C LEU A 63 -7.92 14.33 35.92
N SER A 64 -9.14 13.83 36.19
CA SER A 64 -9.42 12.58 36.90
C SER A 64 -8.36 11.52 36.62
N THR A 65 -7.64 11.10 37.65
CA THR A 65 -6.60 10.07 37.56
C THR A 65 -7.10 8.82 36.86
N LYS A 66 -8.39 8.48 37.02
CA LYS A 66 -9.01 7.35 36.31
C LYS A 66 -9.10 7.56 34.80
N PHE A 67 -9.46 8.76 34.34
CA PHE A 67 -9.53 9.09 32.92
C PHE A 67 -8.13 9.05 32.30
N LEU A 68 -7.16 9.72 32.95
CA LEU A 68 -5.78 9.75 32.50
C LEU A 68 -5.15 8.35 32.44
N SER A 69 -5.33 7.53 33.48
CA SER A 69 -4.85 6.15 33.51
C SER A 69 -5.52 5.29 32.43
N ALA A 70 -6.83 5.42 32.21
CA ALA A 70 -7.53 4.67 31.16
C ALA A 70 -7.02 5.05 29.76
N SER A 71 -6.79 6.34 29.48
CA SER A 71 -6.20 6.81 28.23
C SER A 71 -4.80 6.23 27.99
N PHE A 72 -3.95 6.19 29.02
CA PHE A 72 -2.61 5.61 28.90
C PHE A 72 -2.63 4.09 28.69
N ILE A 73 -3.59 3.38 29.27
CA ILE A 73 -3.79 1.95 28.98
C ILE A 73 -4.17 1.75 27.52
N ILE A 74 -5.12 2.54 26.99
CA ILE A 74 -5.52 2.47 25.57
C ILE A 74 -4.33 2.79 24.65
N LEU A 75 -3.59 3.86 24.94
CA LEU A 75 -2.38 4.23 24.18
C LEU A 75 -1.31 3.14 24.24
N GLY A 76 -1.14 2.49 25.40
CA GLY A 76 -0.26 1.34 25.56
C GLY A 76 -0.67 0.15 24.70
N ILE A 77 -1.95 -0.20 24.66
CA ILE A 77 -2.47 -1.27 23.79
C ILE A 77 -2.25 -0.94 22.31
N VAL A 78 -2.52 0.31 21.89
CA VAL A 78 -2.25 0.76 20.52
C VAL A 78 -0.76 0.68 20.20
N GLY A 79 0.11 1.11 21.13
CA GLY A 79 1.56 1.02 20.98
C GLY A 79 2.06 -0.42 20.82
N LEU A 80 1.52 -1.36 21.62
CA LEU A 80 1.81 -2.78 21.49
C LEU A 80 1.38 -3.33 20.13
N TYR A 81 0.16 -3.00 19.67
CA TYR A 81 -0.32 -3.44 18.36
C TYR A 81 0.58 -2.96 17.23
N ILE A 82 1.01 -1.70 17.27
CA ILE A 82 1.90 -1.11 16.25
C ILE A 82 3.30 -1.71 16.29
N SER A 83 3.82 -2.01 17.49
CA SER A 83 5.12 -2.67 17.65
C SER A 83 5.17 -4.06 16.98
N LEU A 84 4.03 -4.77 16.89
CA LEU A 84 3.96 -6.03 16.14
C LEU A 84 4.20 -5.83 14.64
N TYR A 85 3.79 -4.69 14.08
CA TYR A 85 3.99 -4.34 12.67
C TYR A 85 5.37 -3.74 12.39
N ASP A 86 6.07 -3.24 13.41
CA ASP A 86 7.39 -2.60 13.26
C ASP A 86 8.45 -3.53 12.65
N SER A 87 8.43 -4.81 13.04
CA SER A 87 9.32 -5.86 12.49
C SER A 87 9.21 -6.02 10.96
N ASN A 88 8.07 -5.67 10.36
CA ASN A 88 7.84 -5.75 8.92
C ASN A 88 7.75 -4.36 8.27
N LYS A 89 8.09 -3.28 8.99
CA LYS A 89 7.92 -1.90 8.51
C LYS A 89 8.60 -1.68 7.16
N LEU A 90 9.86 -2.10 7.05
CA LEU A 90 10.65 -1.98 5.82
C LEU A 90 10.05 -2.75 4.63
N GLU A 91 9.33 -3.86 4.88
CA GLU A 91 8.67 -4.61 3.81
C GLU A 91 7.59 -3.74 3.14
N TYR A 92 6.87 -2.90 3.89
CA TYR A 92 5.90 -1.98 3.32
C TYR A 92 6.55 -0.95 2.40
N GLU A 93 7.69 -0.39 2.79
CA GLU A 93 8.43 0.57 1.95
C GLU A 93 8.95 -0.10 0.67
N ILE A 94 9.58 -1.27 0.80
CA ILE A 94 10.12 -2.03 -0.33
C ILE A 94 9.01 -2.39 -1.33
N SER A 95 7.87 -2.90 -0.84
CA SER A 95 6.70 -3.20 -1.68
C SER A 95 6.14 -1.94 -2.32
N GLY A 96 6.04 -0.82 -1.59
CA GLY A 96 5.59 0.46 -2.13
C GLY A 96 6.47 0.97 -3.28
N ILE A 97 7.80 0.87 -3.13
CA ILE A 97 8.77 1.23 -4.17
C ILE A 97 8.64 0.31 -5.39
N ALA A 98 8.54 -1.01 -5.17
CA ALA A 98 8.40 -1.98 -6.26
C ALA A 98 7.12 -1.74 -7.07
N LEU A 99 5.98 -1.55 -6.40
CA LEU A 99 4.71 -1.22 -7.04
C LEU A 99 4.76 0.12 -7.76
N THR A 100 5.46 1.13 -7.23
CA THR A 100 5.65 2.41 -7.90
C THR A 100 6.45 2.27 -9.20
N LYS A 101 7.51 1.44 -9.20
CA LYS A 101 8.26 1.11 -10.41
C LYS A 101 7.36 0.42 -11.45
N LEU A 102 6.53 -0.53 -11.01
CA LEU A 102 5.60 -1.23 -11.88
C LEU A 102 4.52 -0.29 -12.45
N TYR A 103 3.99 0.63 -11.64
CA TYR A 103 3.08 1.68 -12.08
C TYR A 103 3.69 2.52 -13.21
N ASN A 104 4.96 2.92 -13.07
CA ASN A 104 5.67 3.66 -14.10
C ASN A 104 5.88 2.84 -15.38
N LYS A 105 6.20 1.54 -15.26
CA LYS A 105 6.27 0.61 -16.41
C LYS A 105 4.93 0.52 -17.13
N LEU A 106 3.81 0.40 -16.41
CA LEU A 106 2.46 0.37 -16.98
C LEU A 106 2.09 1.70 -17.66
N GLY A 107 2.46 2.84 -17.08
CA GLY A 107 2.29 4.15 -17.73
C GLY A 107 3.08 4.28 -19.03
N ASN A 108 4.29 3.72 -19.09
CA ASN A 108 5.07 3.62 -20.33
C ASN A 108 4.39 2.69 -21.35
N LEU A 109 3.90 1.53 -20.91
CA LEU A 109 3.20 0.57 -21.76
C LEU A 109 1.93 1.18 -22.37
N TYR A 110 1.17 1.93 -21.57
CA TYR A 110 -0.01 2.65 -22.03
C TYR A 110 0.32 3.65 -23.15
N ARG A 111 1.40 4.43 -22.98
CA ARG A 111 1.86 5.37 -24.01
C ARG A 111 2.26 4.66 -25.29
N LYS A 112 3.00 3.55 -25.18
CA LYS A 112 3.38 2.70 -26.33
C LYS A 112 2.16 2.15 -27.04
N ALA A 113 1.22 1.57 -26.29
CA ALA A 113 -0.02 1.04 -26.84
C ALA A 113 -0.86 2.11 -27.54
N LYS A 114 -0.85 3.36 -27.03
CA LYS A 114 -1.59 4.46 -27.67
C LYS A 114 -1.02 4.79 -29.06
N SER A 115 0.30 4.80 -29.20
CA SER A 115 1.00 5.10 -30.46
C SER A 115 1.21 3.90 -31.39
N ALA A 116 0.91 2.67 -30.93
CA ALA A 116 1.20 1.44 -31.67
C ALA A 116 0.19 1.17 -32.80
N ASP A 117 0.67 0.47 -33.84
CA ASP A 117 -0.17 -0.08 -34.91
C ASP A 117 -0.79 -1.42 -34.47
N GLU A 118 -1.85 -1.88 -35.16
CA GLU A 118 -2.57 -3.11 -34.81
C GLU A 118 -1.69 -4.36 -34.78
N LYS A 119 -0.58 -4.37 -35.53
CA LYS A 119 0.36 -5.48 -35.62
C LYS A 119 1.18 -5.69 -34.33
N ASP A 120 1.27 -4.67 -33.48
CA ASP A 120 2.05 -4.70 -32.24
C ASP A 120 1.20 -5.05 -31.02
N ILE A 121 -0.12 -5.18 -31.19
CA ILE A 121 -1.08 -5.40 -30.08
C ILE A 121 -0.75 -6.67 -29.30
N THR A 122 -0.47 -7.78 -29.99
CA THR A 122 -0.17 -9.07 -29.35
C THR A 122 1.09 -9.01 -28.49
N GLU A 123 2.11 -8.27 -28.92
CA GLU A 123 3.34 -8.07 -28.14
C GLU A 123 3.07 -7.25 -26.86
N LEU A 124 2.25 -6.20 -26.98
CA LEU A 124 1.86 -5.36 -25.85
C LEU A 124 0.95 -6.10 -24.85
N GLU A 125 0.09 -6.99 -25.33
CA GLU A 125 -0.71 -7.90 -24.49
C GLU A 125 0.17 -8.86 -23.67
N ASN A 126 1.23 -9.41 -24.29
CA ASN A 126 2.20 -10.26 -23.59
C ASN A 126 2.96 -9.47 -22.51
N GLN A 127 3.38 -8.24 -22.81
CA GLN A 127 4.02 -7.35 -21.84
C GLN A 127 3.08 -6.98 -20.68
N LEU A 128 1.81 -6.70 -20.97
CA LEU A 128 0.81 -6.45 -19.93
C LEU A 128 0.64 -7.68 -19.02
N SER A 129 0.53 -8.87 -19.62
CA SER A 129 0.39 -10.13 -18.88
C SER A 129 1.59 -10.40 -17.97
N ALA A 130 2.81 -10.12 -18.46
CA ALA A 130 4.02 -10.21 -17.64
C ALA A 130 4.02 -9.22 -16.46
N PHE A 131 3.59 -7.97 -16.67
CA PHE A 131 3.47 -6.99 -15.60
C PHE A 131 2.37 -7.34 -14.59
N GLN A 132 1.27 -7.95 -15.03
CA GLN A 132 0.25 -8.47 -14.13
C GLN A 132 0.79 -9.62 -13.27
N ALA A 133 1.57 -10.53 -13.85
CA ALA A 133 2.23 -11.59 -13.08
C ALA A 133 3.23 -11.01 -12.06
N GLU A 134 4.02 -10.00 -12.43
CA GLU A 134 4.89 -9.25 -11.51
C GLU A 134 4.07 -8.59 -10.38
N TYR A 135 2.92 -7.98 -10.71
CA TYR A 135 2.04 -7.40 -9.69
C TYR A 135 1.55 -8.43 -8.67
N TYR A 136 1.09 -9.59 -9.12
CA TYR A 136 0.58 -10.63 -8.23
C TYR A 136 1.67 -11.28 -7.37
N SER A 137 2.93 -11.32 -7.83
CA SER A 137 4.04 -11.81 -7.01
C SER A 137 4.51 -10.80 -5.96
N LEU A 138 4.34 -9.50 -6.23
CA LEU A 138 4.61 -8.41 -5.29
C LEU A 138 3.55 -8.30 -4.18
N TRP A 139 2.36 -8.87 -4.38
CA TRP A 139 1.35 -8.96 -3.34
C TRP A 139 1.64 -10.17 -2.44
N PRO A 140 2.10 -9.98 -1.19
CA PRO A 140 2.48 -11.10 -0.36
C PRO A 140 1.24 -11.98 -0.10
N VAL A 141 1.36 -13.27 -0.42
CA VAL A 141 0.49 -14.34 0.06
C VAL A 141 0.73 -14.53 1.57
N ARG A 142 0.40 -13.52 2.39
CA ARG A 142 0.23 -13.63 3.85
C ARG A 142 -1.26 -13.61 4.23
N ARG A 143 -2.09 -14.23 3.39
CA ARG A 143 -3.48 -14.57 3.73
C ARG A 143 -3.68 -16.08 4.00
N GLN A 144 -2.58 -16.82 4.18
CA GLN A 144 -2.63 -18.19 4.68
C GLN A 144 -1.74 -18.28 5.92
N LEU A 145 -2.40 -18.53 7.05
CA LEU A 145 -1.89 -18.96 8.36
C LEU A 145 -1.40 -17.85 9.32
N GLY A 146 -2.20 -17.67 10.39
CA GLY A 146 -1.72 -17.32 11.73
C GLY A 146 -1.72 -15.85 12.06
#